data_AF-A0A5R8QAG3-F1
#
_entry.id   AF-A0A5R8QAG3-F1
#
_cell.length_a   1.000
_cell.length_b   1.000
_cell.length_c   1.000
_cell.angle_alpha   90.00
_cell.angle_beta   90.00
_cell.angle_gamma   90.00
#
_symmetry.space_group_name_H-M   'P 1'
#
loop_
_entity.id
_entity.type
_entity.pdbx_description
1 polymer ?
#
loop_
_entity_poly.entity_id
_entity_poly.type
_entity_poly.pdbx_seq_one_letter_code
_entity_poly.pdbx_strand_id
1 'polypeptide(L)'
;MIDLNQVLTFSEAAEKWGLADGSAIRKAVERNKFQAGEIKKSGQVWLTTYSAMSRVFGEPKISTLKIDRRHFFNLITTRDNSLEVRTQLETMQQEVLQAFADHKKVMIVEYKKDKEQILYLFTNVEEFNFWIALHEKSTKNK
;
A
#
# COMPACT_ATOMS: atom_id res chain seq x y z
N MET A 1 -15.27 2.78 22.01
CA MET A 1 -15.16 3.91 21.06
C MET A 1 -15.32 3.32 19.67
N ILE A 2 -16.28 3.80 18.87
CA ILE A 2 -16.47 3.31 17.49
C ILE A 2 -15.44 4.04 16.61
N ASP A 3 -14.58 3.29 15.94
CA ASP A 3 -13.61 3.83 15.00
C ASP A 3 -14.21 3.86 13.59
N LEU A 4 -14.47 5.07 13.07
CA LEU A 4 -15.03 5.26 11.73
C LEU A 4 -14.07 4.79 10.63
N ASN A 5 -12.76 4.71 10.91
CA ASN A 5 -11.77 4.20 9.95
C ASN A 5 -11.95 2.70 9.65
N GLN A 6 -12.76 1.99 10.45
CA GLN A 6 -13.08 0.59 10.23
C GLN A 6 -14.35 0.38 9.39
N VAL A 7 -15.04 1.45 9.00
CA VAL A 7 -16.21 1.41 8.13
C VAL A 7 -15.82 1.90 6.75
N LEU A 8 -16.20 1.15 5.72
CA LEU A 8 -15.89 1.41 4.33
C LEU A 8 -17.18 1.43 3.53
N THR A 9 -17.27 2.32 2.55
CA THR A 9 -18.24 2.17 1.47
C THR A 9 -17.89 0.94 0.62
N PHE A 10 -18.87 0.39 -0.09
CA PHE A 10 -18.61 -0.73 -1.01
C PHE A 10 -17.62 -0.36 -2.11
N SER A 11 -17.56 0.91 -2.53
CA SER A 11 -16.59 1.37 -3.52
C SER A 11 -15.17 1.35 -2.95
N GLU A 12 -14.96 1.93 -1.77
CA GLU A 12 -13.66 1.92 -1.08
C GLU A 12 -13.20 0.50 -0.75
N ALA A 13 -14.14 -0.36 -0.32
CA ALA A 13 -13.86 -1.77 -0.08
C ALA A 13 -13.50 -2.52 -1.37
N ALA A 14 -14.15 -2.21 -2.49
CA ALA A 14 -13.82 -2.82 -3.78
C ALA A 14 -12.41 -2.45 -4.23
N GLU A 15 -12.05 -1.18 -4.17
CA GLU A 15 -10.71 -0.69 -4.49
C GLU A 15 -9.66 -1.38 -3.61
N LYS A 16 -9.87 -1.40 -2.29
CA LYS A 16 -8.94 -1.96 -1.33
C LYS A 16 -8.73 -3.46 -1.46
N TRP A 17 -9.73 -4.20 -1.96
CA TRP A 17 -9.62 -5.64 -2.23
C TRP A 17 -9.28 -5.99 -3.69
N GLY A 18 -9.04 -4.98 -4.54
CA GLY A 18 -8.76 -5.17 -5.96
C GLY A 18 -9.93 -5.85 -6.70
N LEU A 19 -11.16 -5.44 -6.36
CA LEU A 19 -12.41 -5.81 -7.05
C LEU A 19 -12.74 -4.71 -8.08
N ALA A 20 -13.42 -5.08 -9.17
CA ALA A 20 -13.73 -4.13 -10.25
C ALA A 20 -14.65 -2.97 -9.79
N ASP A 21 -15.62 -3.27 -8.93
CA ASP A 21 -16.55 -2.33 -8.33
C ASP A 21 -17.25 -2.97 -7.11
N GLY A 22 -18.22 -2.25 -6.53
CA GLY A 22 -19.05 -2.78 -5.44
C GLY A 22 -19.98 -3.94 -5.83
N SER A 23 -20.07 -4.37 -7.09
CA SER A 23 -21.00 -5.43 -7.52
C SER A 23 -20.63 -6.81 -6.96
N ALA A 24 -19.32 -7.10 -6.83
CA ALA A 24 -18.85 -8.34 -6.22
C ALA A 24 -19.27 -8.43 -4.74
N ILE A 25 -19.19 -7.32 -4.03
CA ILE A 25 -19.63 -7.20 -2.64
C ILE A 25 -21.15 -7.35 -2.56
N ARG A 26 -21.92 -6.69 -3.44
CA ARG A 26 -23.39 -6.86 -3.52
C ARG A 26 -23.80 -8.31 -3.76
N LYS A 27 -23.15 -9.01 -4.69
CA LYS A 27 -23.41 -10.45 -4.92
C LYS A 27 -23.09 -11.31 -3.69
N ALA A 28 -22.08 -10.96 -2.90
CA ALA A 28 -21.79 -11.66 -1.65
C ALA A 28 -22.84 -11.38 -0.57
N VAL A 29 -23.42 -10.18 -0.54
CA VAL A 29 -24.60 -9.84 0.29
C VAL A 29 -25.80 -10.68 -0.12
N GLU A 30 -26.13 -10.74 -1.41
CA GLU A 30 -27.24 -11.57 -1.93
C GLU A 30 -27.08 -13.05 -1.60
N ARG A 31 -25.83 -13.52 -1.51
CA ARG A 31 -25.47 -14.90 -1.12
C ARG A 31 -25.39 -15.11 0.40
N ASN A 32 -25.83 -14.15 1.20
CA ASN A 32 -25.82 -14.20 2.68
C ASN A 32 -24.44 -14.52 3.27
N LYS A 33 -23.35 -14.03 2.66
CA LYS A 33 -21.98 -14.22 3.20
C LYS A 33 -21.67 -13.31 4.39
N PHE A 34 -22.41 -12.21 4.52
CA PHE A 34 -22.28 -11.22 5.59
C PHE A 34 -23.20 -11.56 6.77
N GLN A 35 -22.75 -11.27 7.99
CA GLN A 35 -23.50 -11.42 9.23
C GLN A 35 -24.35 -10.18 9.51
N ALA A 36 -25.31 -10.31 10.43
CA ALA A 36 -26.14 -9.20 10.87
C ALA A 36 -25.29 -8.07 11.46
N GLY A 37 -25.50 -6.84 10.98
CA GLY A 37 -24.76 -5.65 11.45
C GLY A 37 -23.42 -5.39 10.74
N GLU A 38 -22.94 -6.30 9.89
CA GLU A 38 -21.70 -6.09 9.10
C GLU A 38 -21.92 -5.23 7.84
N ILE A 39 -23.18 -5.04 7.44
CA ILE A 39 -23.57 -4.26 6.28
C ILE A 39 -24.70 -3.30 6.65
N LYS A 40 -24.64 -2.09 6.10
CA LYS A 40 -25.67 -1.06 6.30
C LYS A 40 -25.84 -0.23 5.03
N LYS A 41 -27.08 0.00 4.61
CA LYS A 41 -27.38 0.97 3.56
C LYS A 41 -27.63 2.34 4.20
N SER A 42 -26.91 3.36 3.75
CA SER A 42 -27.05 4.76 4.16
C SER A 42 -27.38 5.60 2.92
N GLY A 43 -28.66 5.91 2.72
CA GLY A 43 -29.14 6.53 1.48
C GLY A 43 -28.86 5.64 0.27
N GLN A 44 -28.05 6.14 -0.69
CA GLN A 44 -27.64 5.39 -1.88
C GLN A 44 -26.37 4.56 -1.67
N VAL A 45 -25.63 4.82 -0.59
CA VAL A 45 -24.32 4.21 -0.33
C VAL A 45 -24.49 2.98 0.55
N TRP A 46 -23.79 1.91 0.20
CA TRP A 46 -23.66 0.72 1.04
C TRP A 46 -22.36 0.77 1.81
N LEU A 47 -22.45 0.47 3.10
CA LEU A 47 -21.35 0.44 4.04
C LEU A 47 -21.11 -1.00 4.49
N THR A 48 -19.84 -1.33 4.74
CA THR A 48 -19.39 -2.55 5.38
C THR A 48 -18.25 -2.25 6.34
N THR A 49 -17.88 -3.20 7.18
CA THR A 49 -16.71 -3.07 8.04
C THR A 49 -15.48 -3.74 7.41
N TYR A 50 -14.30 -3.25 7.79
CA TYR A 50 -13.04 -3.89 7.41
C TYR A 50 -12.98 -5.36 7.85
N SER A 51 -13.46 -5.65 9.07
CA SER A 51 -13.51 -7.01 9.62
C SER A 51 -14.40 -7.95 8.79
N ALA A 52 -15.55 -7.46 8.32
CA ALA A 52 -16.46 -8.23 7.48
C ALA A 52 -15.84 -8.54 6.12
N MET A 53 -15.20 -7.54 5.50
CA MET A 53 -14.49 -7.72 4.23
C MET A 53 -13.33 -8.71 4.36
N SER A 54 -12.50 -8.59 5.42
CA SER A 54 -11.42 -9.55 5.68
C SER A 54 -11.95 -10.98 5.84
N ARG A 55 -13.06 -11.16 6.56
CA ARG A 55 -13.70 -12.48 6.76
C ARG A 55 -14.27 -13.08 5.47
N VAL A 56 -14.93 -12.27 4.62
CA VAL A 56 -15.65 -12.76 3.42
C VAL A 56 -14.74 -12.89 2.20
N PHE A 57 -13.81 -11.95 2.02
CA PHE A 57 -12.96 -11.84 0.83
C PHE A 57 -11.48 -12.14 1.11
N GLY A 58 -11.11 -12.44 2.36
CA GLY A 58 -9.72 -12.62 2.78
C GLY A 58 -9.03 -11.29 3.04
N GLU A 59 -7.71 -11.29 3.25
CA GLU A 59 -6.96 -10.05 3.39
C GLU A 59 -7.08 -9.17 2.13
N PRO A 60 -7.14 -7.84 2.27
CA PRO A 60 -7.14 -6.96 1.11
C PRO A 60 -5.93 -7.29 0.25
N LYS A 61 -6.11 -7.28 -1.07
CA LYS A 61 -4.99 -7.35 -2.02
C LYS A 61 -4.22 -6.06 -1.87
N ILE A 62 -3.34 -6.02 -0.87
CA ILE A 62 -2.52 -4.88 -0.50
C ILE A 62 -1.97 -4.31 -1.80
N SER A 63 -2.43 -3.11 -2.15
CA SER A 63 -1.82 -2.33 -3.21
C SER A 63 -0.45 -1.96 -2.67
N THR A 64 0.57 -2.70 -3.12
CA THR A 64 1.95 -2.48 -2.69
C THR A 64 2.70 -1.79 -3.80
N LEU A 65 3.38 -0.69 -3.50
CA LEU A 65 4.47 -0.23 -4.35
C LEU A 65 5.70 -1.09 -4.04
N LYS A 66 6.20 -1.82 -5.03
CA LYS A 66 7.44 -2.59 -4.91
C LYS A 66 8.58 -1.81 -5.53
N ILE A 67 9.66 -1.69 -4.77
CA ILE A 67 10.88 -1.01 -5.19
C ILE A 67 12.02 -2.04 -5.17
N ASP A 68 12.71 -2.21 -6.30
CA ASP A 68 13.89 -3.06 -6.36
C ASP A 68 15.03 -2.46 -5.54
N ARG A 69 15.58 -3.27 -4.63
CA ARG A 69 16.67 -2.87 -3.74
C ARG A 69 17.86 -2.31 -4.51
N ARG A 70 18.30 -2.95 -5.60
CA ARG A 70 19.53 -2.55 -6.27
C ARG A 70 19.36 -1.20 -6.95
N HIS A 71 18.26 -1.02 -7.68
CA HIS A 71 17.96 0.24 -8.33
C HIS A 71 17.88 1.37 -7.30
N PHE A 72 17.10 1.17 -6.23
CA PHE A 72 16.94 2.16 -5.17
C PHE A 72 18.26 2.54 -4.50
N PHE A 73 19.03 1.55 -4.04
CA PHE A 73 20.28 1.81 -3.35
C PHE A 73 21.29 2.52 -4.25
N ASN A 74 21.35 2.16 -5.54
CA ASN A 74 22.23 2.87 -6.47
C ASN A 74 21.87 4.35 -6.58
N LEU A 75 20.58 4.69 -6.64
CA LEU A 75 20.12 6.08 -6.70
C LEU A 75 20.47 6.88 -5.44
N ILE A 76 20.26 6.32 -4.24
CA ILE A 76 20.48 7.06 -2.98
C ILE A 76 21.94 7.06 -2.50
N THR A 77 22.79 6.17 -3.03
CA THR A 77 24.19 6.06 -2.59
C THR A 77 25.21 6.55 -3.62
N THR A 78 24.80 6.79 -4.86
CA THR A 78 25.71 7.29 -5.90
C THR A 78 26.28 8.66 -5.55
N ARG A 79 27.52 8.91 -5.98
CA ARG A 79 28.13 10.25 -5.95
C ARG A 79 27.81 11.07 -7.20
N ASP A 80 27.20 10.43 -8.21
CA ASP A 80 26.74 11.12 -9.39
C ASP A 80 25.60 12.08 -9.01
N ASN A 81 25.81 13.35 -9.30
CA ASN A 81 24.89 14.44 -8.98
C ASN A 81 24.34 15.08 -10.25
N SER A 82 24.38 14.34 -11.36
CA SER A 82 23.78 14.71 -12.63
C SER A 82 22.29 15.00 -12.48
N LEU A 83 21.77 15.86 -13.36
CA LEU A 83 20.34 16.20 -13.39
C LEU A 83 19.48 14.93 -13.52
N GLU A 84 19.93 13.96 -14.31
CA GLU A 84 19.25 12.69 -14.52
C GLU A 84 19.03 11.92 -13.21
N VAL A 85 20.08 11.74 -12.40
CA VAL A 85 19.98 11.03 -11.12
C VAL A 85 19.06 11.75 -10.15
N ARG A 86 19.13 13.09 -10.09
CA ARG A 86 18.23 13.89 -9.24
C ARG A 86 16.77 13.74 -9.65
N THR A 87 16.48 13.81 -10.95
CA THR A 87 15.13 13.62 -11.47
C THR A 87 14.61 12.21 -11.20
N GLN A 88 15.45 11.18 -11.31
CA GLN A 88 15.09 9.81 -10.96
C GLN A 88 14.74 9.67 -9.46
N LEU A 89 15.56 10.27 -8.58
CA LEU A 89 15.29 10.29 -7.13
C LEU A 89 13.99 11.02 -6.79
N GLU A 90 13.77 12.21 -7.37
CA GLU A 90 12.56 13.00 -7.16
C GLU A 90 11.31 12.24 -7.63
N THR A 91 11.38 11.63 -8.81
CA THR A 91 10.27 10.84 -9.38
C THR A 91 9.92 9.67 -8.45
N MET A 92 10.92 8.92 -8.01
CA MET A 92 10.73 7.80 -7.09
C MET A 92 10.16 8.25 -5.73
N GLN A 93 10.61 9.38 -5.19
CA GLN A 93 10.04 9.94 -3.96
C GLN A 93 8.57 10.33 -4.15
N GLN A 94 8.21 10.96 -5.27
CA GLN A 94 6.81 11.28 -5.57
C GLN A 94 5.95 10.02 -5.72
N GLU A 95 6.44 8.96 -6.36
CA GLU A 95 5.73 7.68 -6.43
C GLU A 95 5.47 7.08 -5.05
N VAL A 96 6.46 7.15 -4.16
CA VAL A 96 6.32 6.68 -2.77
C VAL A 96 5.31 7.52 -1.99
N LEU A 97 5.37 8.85 -2.10
CA LEU A 97 4.41 9.74 -1.45
C LEU A 97 3.00 9.49 -1.95
N GLN A 98 2.82 9.35 -3.27
CA GLN A 98 1.53 9.02 -3.88
C GLN A 98 1.05 7.65 -3.42
N ALA A 99 1.94 6.66 -3.31
CA ALA A 99 1.57 5.34 -2.80
C ALA A 99 1.00 5.43 -1.38
N PHE A 100 1.66 6.16 -0.48
CA PHE A 100 1.13 6.34 0.88
C PHE A 100 -0.17 7.16 0.91
N ALA A 101 -0.32 8.18 0.05
CA ALA A 101 -1.57 8.91 -0.11
C ALA A 101 -2.72 8.00 -0.58
N ASP A 102 -2.42 7.02 -1.43
CA ASP A 102 -3.33 5.98 -1.90
C ASP A 102 -3.53 4.83 -0.88
N HIS A 103 -3.06 5.00 0.36
CA HIS A 103 -3.06 3.98 1.42
C HIS A 103 -2.37 2.66 1.04
N LYS A 104 -1.41 2.73 0.12
CA LYS A 104 -0.54 1.62 -0.29
C LYS A 104 0.56 1.41 0.75
N LYS A 105 1.06 0.18 0.81
CA LYS A 105 2.32 -0.11 1.52
C LYS A 105 3.48 -0.04 0.54
N VAL A 106 4.66 0.34 1.01
CA VAL A 106 5.87 0.35 0.17
C VAL A 106 6.77 -0.79 0.61
N MET A 107 7.28 -1.56 -0.35
CA MET A 107 8.12 -2.72 -0.10
C MET A 107 9.43 -2.59 -0.85
N ILE A 108 10.55 -2.79 -0.15
CA ILE A 108 11.85 -2.98 -0.79
C ILE A 108 12.05 -4.47 -0.98
N VAL A 109 12.22 -4.87 -2.24
CA VAL A 109 12.35 -6.28 -2.62
C VAL A 109 13.69 -6.56 -3.29
N GLU A 110 14.12 -7.82 -3.22
CA GLU A 110 15.28 -8.35 -3.93
C GLU A 110 14.91 -9.69 -4.56
N TYR A 111 15.43 -9.97 -5.75
CA TYR A 111 15.20 -11.24 -6.43
C TYR A 111 16.45 -12.12 -6.33
N LYS A 112 16.34 -13.27 -5.65
CA LYS A 112 17.40 -14.28 -5.53
C LYS A 112 16.93 -15.59 -6.15
N LYS A 113 17.65 -16.09 -7.17
CA LYS A 113 17.30 -17.34 -7.87
C LYS A 113 15.82 -17.35 -8.28
N ASP A 114 15.36 -16.25 -8.88
CA ASP A 114 13.97 -16.01 -9.30
C ASP A 114 12.91 -16.03 -8.18
N LYS A 115 13.34 -15.99 -6.91
CA LYS A 115 12.45 -15.82 -5.76
C LYS A 115 12.51 -14.39 -5.26
N GLU A 116 11.33 -13.78 -5.15
CA GLU A 116 11.15 -12.48 -4.49
C GLU A 116 11.39 -12.61 -2.98
N GLN A 117 12.26 -11.77 -2.45
CA GLN A 117 12.52 -11.62 -1.03
C GLN A 117 12.18 -10.20 -0.61
N ILE A 118 11.28 -10.07 0.35
CA ILE A 118 10.92 -8.80 0.97
C ILE A 118 11.98 -8.47 2.00
N LEU A 119 12.60 -7.30 1.89
CA LEU A 119 13.65 -6.85 2.82
C LEU A 119 13.12 -5.82 3.80
N TYR A 120 12.29 -4.90 3.32
CA TYR A 120 11.67 -3.86 4.13
C TYR A 120 10.22 -3.66 3.71
N LEU A 121 9.36 -3.35 4.70
CA LEU A 121 7.96 -3.02 4.51
C LEU A 121 7.69 -1.73 5.28
N PHE A 122 7.16 -0.72 4.59
CA PHE A 122 6.81 0.57 5.16
C PHE A 122 5.32 0.79 5.08
N THR A 123 4.77 1.33 6.17
CA THR A 123 3.33 1.59 6.29
C THR A 123 3.00 3.08 6.24
N ASN A 124 4.01 3.94 6.41
CA ASN A 124 3.87 5.38 6.34
C ASN A 124 5.17 6.03 5.84
N VAL A 125 5.06 7.31 5.49
CA VAL A 125 6.15 8.13 4.94
C VAL A 125 7.28 8.38 5.95
N GLU A 126 6.97 8.49 7.25
CA GLU A 126 7.97 8.78 8.28
C GLU A 126 8.94 7.62 8.46
N GLU A 127 8.43 6.38 8.51
CA GLU A 127 9.23 5.16 8.54
C GLU A 127 10.18 5.08 7.33
N PHE A 128 9.65 5.38 6.14
CA PHE A 128 10.42 5.36 4.90
C PHE A 128 11.54 6.41 4.91
N ASN A 129 11.20 7.66 5.26
CA ASN A 129 12.16 8.76 5.31
C ASN A 129 13.25 8.53 6.37
N PHE A 130 12.88 8.02 7.55
CA PHE A 130 13.84 7.66 8.59
C PHE A 130 14.83 6.60 8.08
N TRP A 131 14.32 5.59 7.37
CA TRP A 131 15.14 4.55 6.78
C TRP A 131 16.07 5.08 5.67
N ILE A 132 15.60 5.98 4.81
CA ILE A 132 16.48 6.67 3.82
C ILE A 132 17.61 7.40 4.52
N ALA A 133 17.30 8.22 5.53
CA ALA A 133 18.28 9.04 6.23
C ALA A 133 19.38 8.19 6.93
N LEU A 134 19.04 6.98 7.38
CA LEU A 134 20.03 6.03 7.93
C LEU A 134 21.01 5.55 6.84
N HIS A 135 20.53 5.29 5.64
CA HIS A 135 21.34 4.71 4.56
C HIS A 135 22.15 5.78 3.80
N GLU A 136 21.69 7.02 3.74
CA GLU A 136 22.46 8.15 3.19
C GLU A 136 23.66 8.57 4.07
N LYS A 137 23.56 8.43 5.40
CA LYS A 137 24.65 8.80 6.33
C LYS A 137 25.76 7.75 6.37
N SER A 138 25.44 6.48 6.14
CA SER A 138 26.42 5.39 6.16
C SER A 138 27.46 5.49 5.03
N THR A 139 27.12 6.15 3.92
CA THR A 139 28.01 6.33 2.75
C THR A 139 28.90 7.57 2.83
N LYS A 140 28.60 8.53 3.73
CA LYS A 140 29.43 9.73 3.94
C LYS A 140 30.59 9.52 4.93
N ASN A 141 30.60 8.42 5.69
CA ASN A 141 31.59 8.10 6.72
C ASN A 141 32.60 7.00 6.32
N LYS A 142 32.77 6.72 5.02
CA LYS A 142 33.81 5.85 4.47
C LYS A 142 34.47 6.53 3.27
#